data_AF-A0A1G5RFY1-F1
#
_entry.id   AF-A0A1G5RFY1-F1
#
_cell.length_a   1.000
_cell.length_b   1.000
_cell.length_c   1.000
_cell.angle_alpha   90.00
_cell.angle_beta   90.00
_cell.angle_gamma   90.00
#
_symmetry.space_group_name_H-M   'P 1'
#
loop_
_entity.id
_entity.type
_entity.pdbx_description
1 polymer ?
#
loop_
_entity_poly.entity_id
_entity_poly.type
_entity_poly.pdbx_seq_one_letter_code
_entity_poly.pdbx_strand_id
1 'polypeptide(L)'
;MAHILSDRFLDIINEFKLSDHVLKKLIATSIKDGKTINSSLNYLFFTDKELFLNEKNSILEKDEYGSLMPHKLSFHNESLNYDIFSIRTTLLAGFIFISEKVANKFSKENIKRIKPIKLDEVLNHYCADFRHGIKTNIKKGKIKLP
;
A
#
# COMPACT_ATOMS: atom_id res chain seq x y z
N MET A 1 3.57 -5.78 -3.76
CA MET A 1 4.10 -4.77 -4.69
C MET A 1 5.30 -4.11 -4.01
N ALA A 2 6.21 -3.48 -4.75
CA ALA A 2 7.42 -2.88 -4.21
C ALA A 2 7.46 -1.37 -4.43
N HIS A 3 8.23 -0.68 -3.61
CA HIS A 3 8.32 0.78 -3.58
C HIS A 3 9.76 1.22 -3.86
N ILE A 4 9.90 2.33 -4.61
CA ILE A 4 11.18 2.99 -4.81
C ILE A 4 11.20 4.24 -3.94
N LEU A 5 12.19 4.35 -3.07
CA LEU A 5 12.31 5.41 -2.08
C LEU A 5 13.65 6.13 -2.27
N SER A 6 13.71 7.43 -1.98
CA SER A 6 14.99 8.13 -1.85
C SER A 6 15.68 7.76 -0.54
N ASP A 7 16.99 7.98 -0.45
CA ASP A 7 17.76 7.82 0.79
C ASP A 7 17.15 8.61 1.94
N ARG A 8 16.85 9.90 1.71
CA ARG A 8 16.20 10.75 2.72
C ARG A 8 14.88 10.18 3.23
N PHE A 9 14.05 9.62 2.34
CA PHE A 9 12.77 9.06 2.76
C PHE A 9 12.95 7.75 3.52
N LEU A 10 13.91 6.93 3.09
CA LEU A 10 14.30 5.70 3.78
C LEU A 10 14.77 6.00 5.22
N ASP A 11 15.61 7.01 5.41
CA ASP A 11 16.11 7.42 6.73
C ASP A 11 14.96 7.76 7.68
N ILE A 12 13.94 8.48 7.19
CA ILE A 12 12.77 8.87 7.98
C ILE A 12 11.94 7.64 8.37
N ILE A 13 11.67 6.73 7.43
CA ILE A 13 10.84 5.56 7.75
C ILE A 13 11.59 4.57 8.66
N ASN A 14 12.91 4.52 8.60
CA ASN A 14 13.74 3.69 9.48
C ASN A 14 13.72 4.12 10.96
N GLU A 15 13.18 5.31 11.27
CA GLU A 15 12.89 5.71 12.67
C GLU A 15 11.71 4.92 13.28
N PHE A 16 10.98 4.14 12.47
CA PHE A 16 9.75 3.45 12.84
C PHE A 16 9.88 1.93 12.74
N LYS A 17 8.94 1.22 13.37
CA LYS A 17 8.88 -0.23 13.27
C LYS A 17 8.22 -0.66 11.96
N LEU A 18 9.03 -1.06 10.98
CA LEU A 18 8.55 -1.69 9.76
C LEU A 18 8.26 -3.17 10.00
N SER A 19 7.23 -3.69 9.35
CA SER A 19 7.02 -5.14 9.23
C SER A 19 8.10 -5.80 8.35
N ASP A 20 8.12 -7.14 8.25
CA ASP A 20 9.18 -7.85 7.52
C ASP A 20 9.30 -7.34 6.08
N HIS A 21 10.52 -7.05 5.66
CA HIS A 21 10.76 -6.45 4.35
C HIS A 21 12.13 -6.80 3.79
N VAL A 22 12.22 -6.69 2.47
CA VAL A 22 13.47 -6.70 1.72
C VAL A 22 13.79 -5.26 1.32
N LEU A 23 15.00 -4.83 1.69
CA LEU A 23 15.56 -3.55 1.30
C LEU A 23 16.78 -3.78 0.40
N LYS A 24 16.83 -3.12 -0.76
CA LYS A 24 18.00 -3.15 -1.65
C LYS A 24 18.34 -1.76 -2.16
N LYS A 25 19.63 -1.43 -2.23
CA LYS A 25 20.08 -0.22 -2.90
C LYS A 25 19.84 -0.32 -4.41
N LEU A 26 19.39 0.78 -5.02
CA LEU A 26 19.20 0.90 -6.47
C LEU A 26 20.10 2.00 -7.04
N ILE A 27 20.57 1.77 -8.27
CA ILE A 27 21.25 2.77 -9.07
C ILE A 27 20.47 2.90 -10.39
N ALA A 28 20.01 4.10 -10.69
CA ALA A 28 19.41 4.43 -11.98
C ALA A 28 20.51 4.83 -12.96
N THR A 29 20.54 4.17 -14.11
CA THR A 29 21.52 4.42 -15.18
C THR A 29 20.83 4.84 -16.48
N SER A 30 21.55 5.60 -17.30
CA SER A 30 21.15 6.00 -18.64
C SER A 30 21.14 4.79 -19.56
N ILE A 31 20.03 4.58 -20.27
CA ILE A 31 19.92 3.50 -21.26
C ILE A 31 20.89 3.72 -22.43
N LYS A 32 21.22 4.98 -22.75
CA LYS A 32 22.07 5.34 -23.90
C LYS A 32 23.53 4.95 -23.69
N ASP A 33 24.08 5.22 -22.52
CA ASP A 33 25.53 5.15 -22.27
C ASP A 33 25.92 4.53 -20.92
N GLY A 34 24.96 3.98 -20.18
CA GLY A 34 25.19 3.30 -18.90
C GLY A 34 25.59 4.22 -17.74
N LYS A 35 25.68 5.53 -17.96
CA LYS A 35 26.09 6.47 -16.91
C LYS A 35 25.08 6.51 -15.78
N THR A 36 25.59 6.65 -14.56
CA THR A 36 24.73 6.81 -13.37
C THR A 36 23.99 8.15 -13.46
N ILE A 37 22.67 8.08 -13.39
CA ILE A 37 21.76 9.24 -13.31
C ILE A 37 21.46 9.54 -11.84
N ASN A 38 21.21 8.50 -11.03
CA ASN A 38 20.88 8.64 -9.62
C ASN A 38 21.27 7.39 -8.84
N SER A 39 22.03 7.55 -7.76
CA SER A 39 22.45 6.48 -6.85
C SER A 39 21.81 6.57 -5.46
N SER A 40 20.85 7.48 -5.26
CA SER A 40 20.17 7.74 -3.99
C SER A 40 18.80 7.06 -3.88
N LEU A 41 18.64 5.91 -4.54
CA LEU A 41 17.38 5.17 -4.61
C LEU A 41 17.47 3.84 -3.87
N ASN A 42 16.35 3.43 -3.29
CA ASN A 42 16.20 2.18 -2.55
C ASN A 42 14.93 1.47 -2.99
N TYR A 43 15.00 0.15 -3.08
CA TYR A 43 13.89 -0.75 -3.29
C TYR A 43 13.42 -1.28 -1.94
N LEU A 44 12.15 -1.04 -1.60
CA LEU A 44 11.50 -1.59 -0.41
C LEU A 44 10.36 -2.53 -0.82
N PHE A 45 10.40 -3.76 -0.31
CA PHE A 45 9.35 -4.75 -0.53
C PHE A 45 8.99 -5.45 0.77
N PHE A 46 7.83 -5.14 1.33
CA PHE A 46 7.30 -5.84 2.50
C PHE A 46 7.03 -7.30 2.16
N THR A 47 7.61 -8.24 2.89
CA THR A 47 7.50 -9.69 2.65
C THR A 47 6.35 -10.34 3.40
N ASP A 48 5.76 -9.65 4.39
CA ASP A 48 4.66 -10.21 5.17
C ASP A 48 3.52 -10.63 4.25
N LYS A 49 3.22 -11.93 4.29
CA LYS A 49 2.08 -12.52 3.60
C LYS A 49 0.86 -12.40 4.51
N GLU A 50 -0.07 -11.52 4.19
CA GLU A 50 -1.49 -11.52 4.63
C GLU A 50 -1.79 -11.54 6.14
N LEU A 51 -0.78 -11.65 7.03
CA LEU A 51 -0.91 -11.81 8.47
C LEU A 51 -1.71 -10.68 9.14
N PHE A 52 -1.71 -9.49 8.53
CA PHE A 52 -2.29 -8.31 9.16
C PHE A 52 -3.76 -8.11 8.84
N LEU A 53 -4.29 -8.63 7.73
CA LEU A 53 -5.69 -8.42 7.36
C LEU A 53 -6.59 -9.41 8.09
N ASN A 54 -7.54 -8.93 8.89
CA ASN A 54 -8.57 -9.76 9.46
C ASN A 54 -9.77 -9.81 8.50
N GLU A 55 -9.76 -10.78 7.58
CA GLU A 55 -10.79 -10.94 6.57
C GLU A 55 -12.18 -11.19 7.18
N LYS A 56 -12.26 -11.89 8.31
CA LYS A 56 -13.53 -12.21 8.99
C LYS A 56 -14.24 -10.95 9.53
N ASN A 57 -13.45 -9.98 9.99
CA ASN A 57 -13.96 -8.73 10.57
C ASN A 57 -13.92 -7.57 9.58
N SER A 58 -13.44 -7.80 8.35
CA SER A 58 -13.43 -6.81 7.27
C SER A 58 -14.71 -6.93 6.43
N ILE A 59 -15.14 -5.83 5.83
CA ILE A 59 -16.22 -5.84 4.84
C ILE A 59 -15.54 -5.83 3.47
N LEU A 60 -15.45 -7.02 2.87
CA LEU A 60 -14.76 -7.26 1.59
C LEU A 60 -15.77 -7.74 0.55
N GLU A 61 -15.66 -7.23 -0.67
CA GLU A 61 -16.48 -7.65 -1.81
C GLU A 61 -15.59 -7.98 -3.00
N LYS A 62 -15.92 -9.01 -3.78
CA LYS A 62 -15.16 -9.32 -4.99
C LYS A 62 -15.60 -8.42 -6.14
N ASP A 63 -14.62 -7.80 -6.80
CA ASP A 63 -14.86 -7.15 -8.08
C ASP A 63 -15.02 -8.17 -9.22
N GLU A 64 -15.36 -7.70 -10.41
CA GLU A 64 -15.57 -8.50 -11.62
C GLU A 64 -14.32 -9.31 -12.03
N TYR A 65 -13.13 -8.82 -11.67
CA TYR A 65 -11.85 -9.47 -11.92
C TYR A 65 -11.44 -10.43 -10.79
N GLY A 66 -12.23 -10.49 -9.71
CA GLY A 66 -12.01 -11.37 -8.56
C GLY A 66 -11.13 -10.77 -7.46
N SER A 67 -10.72 -9.51 -7.57
CA SER A 67 -9.96 -8.78 -6.54
C SER A 67 -10.85 -8.43 -5.35
N LEU A 68 -10.30 -8.40 -4.14
CA LEU A 68 -11.06 -8.02 -2.94
C LEU A 68 -11.09 -6.50 -2.78
N MET A 69 -12.25 -5.91 -2.98
CA MET A 69 -12.56 -4.51 -2.70
C MET A 69 -12.87 -4.32 -1.21
N PRO A 70 -12.08 -3.51 -0.47
CA PRO A 70 -12.28 -3.35 0.96
C PRO A 70 -13.15 -2.15 1.30
N HIS A 71 -14.45 -2.37 1.52
CA HIS A 71 -15.38 -1.33 2.02
C HIS A 71 -15.08 -0.93 3.46
N LYS A 72 -14.59 -1.88 4.27
CA LYS A 72 -14.09 -1.65 5.62
C LYS A 72 -12.96 -2.62 5.92
N LEU A 73 -11.83 -2.09 6.37
CA LEU A 73 -10.69 -2.89 6.80
C LEU A 73 -10.68 -3.05 8.32
N SER A 74 -10.40 -4.27 8.75
CA SER A 74 -10.05 -4.60 10.13
C SER A 74 -8.73 -5.35 10.11
N PHE A 75 -7.81 -4.99 11.01
CA PHE A 75 -6.51 -5.65 11.10
C PHE A 75 -6.45 -6.58 12.31
N HIS A 76 -5.60 -7.60 12.21
CA HIS A 76 -5.21 -8.45 13.33
C HIS A 76 -4.35 -7.67 14.34
N ASN A 77 -4.37 -8.08 15.61
CA ASN A 77 -3.67 -7.38 16.69
C ASN A 77 -2.15 -7.34 16.46
N GLU A 78 -1.61 -8.32 15.74
CA GLU A 78 -0.22 -8.42 15.33
C GLU A 78 0.24 -7.20 14.53
N SER A 79 -0.68 -6.54 13.81
CA SER A 79 -0.38 -5.29 13.10
C SER A 79 -0.02 -4.14 14.03
N LEU A 80 -0.49 -4.16 15.29
CA LEU A 80 -0.20 -3.13 16.29
C LEU A 80 1.28 -3.10 16.73
N ASN A 81 2.04 -4.16 16.42
CA ASN A 81 3.48 -4.21 16.69
C ASN A 81 4.30 -3.36 15.72
N TYR A 82 3.68 -2.91 14.62
CA TYR A 82 4.34 -2.21 13.52
C TYR A 82 3.72 -0.82 13.31
N ASP A 83 4.58 0.13 13.00
CA ASP A 83 4.19 1.47 12.58
C ASP A 83 3.92 1.54 11.08
N ILE A 84 4.57 0.68 10.28
CA ILE A 84 4.52 0.70 8.82
C ILE A 84 4.42 -0.75 8.32
N PHE A 85 3.40 -1.05 7.53
CA PHE A 85 3.20 -2.37 6.93
C PHE A 85 2.45 -2.29 5.59
N SER A 86 2.30 -3.43 4.91
CA SER A 86 1.51 -3.56 3.69
C SER A 86 0.60 -4.79 3.76
N ILE A 87 -0.52 -4.74 3.03
CA ILE A 87 -1.34 -5.92 2.71
C ILE A 87 -1.29 -6.21 1.21
N ARG A 88 -1.77 -7.39 0.78
CA ARG A 88 -1.64 -7.85 -0.61
C ARG A 88 -2.91 -8.43 -1.24
N THR A 89 -3.91 -8.80 -0.45
CA THR A 89 -5.10 -9.53 -0.92
C THR A 89 -6.18 -8.64 -1.51
N THR A 90 -6.10 -7.34 -1.26
CA THR A 90 -7.14 -6.39 -1.66
C THR A 90 -6.70 -5.54 -2.85
N LEU A 91 -7.63 -4.77 -3.41
CA LEU A 91 -7.33 -3.72 -4.39
C LEU A 91 -6.31 -2.69 -3.90
N LEU A 92 -6.09 -2.63 -2.58
CA LEU A 92 -5.07 -1.78 -1.97
C LEU A 92 -3.69 -2.46 -1.91
N ALA A 93 -3.48 -3.54 -2.67
CA ALA A 93 -2.17 -4.13 -2.85
C ALA A 93 -1.21 -3.08 -3.44
N GLY A 94 -0.15 -2.76 -2.68
CA GLY A 94 0.78 -1.68 -3.04
C GLY A 94 0.47 -0.34 -2.38
N PHE A 95 -0.48 -0.28 -1.46
CA PHE A 95 -0.58 0.79 -0.48
C PHE A 95 0.27 0.44 0.75
N ILE A 96 0.87 1.47 1.35
CA ILE A 96 1.56 1.36 2.64
C ILE A 96 0.62 1.87 3.71
N PHE A 97 0.39 1.06 4.74
CA PHE A 97 -0.38 1.41 5.92
C PHE A 97 0.58 1.94 6.96
N ILE A 98 0.23 3.08 7.55
CA ILE A 98 1.06 3.79 8.50
C ILE A 98 0.28 4.13 9.76
N SER A 99 0.95 4.12 10.91
CA SER A 99 0.40 4.60 12.16
C SER A 99 0.22 6.13 12.13
N GLU A 100 -0.63 6.65 13.01
CA GLU A 100 -0.84 8.09 13.16
C GLU A 100 0.46 8.83 13.51
N LYS A 101 1.34 8.18 14.29
CA LYS A 101 2.67 8.69 14.63
C LYS A 101 3.51 8.95 13.37
N VAL A 102 3.50 8.02 12.41
CA VAL A 102 4.22 8.16 11.12
C VAL A 102 3.59 9.27 10.28
N ALA A 103 2.26 9.30 10.18
CA ALA A 103 1.55 10.35 9.43
C ALA A 103 1.89 11.76 9.95
N ASN A 104 1.94 11.92 11.28
CA ASN A 104 2.33 13.17 11.93
C ASN A 104 3.79 13.56 11.64
N LYS A 105 4.72 12.60 11.63
CA LYS A 105 6.12 12.85 11.22
C LYS A 105 6.21 13.29 9.77
N PHE A 106 5.50 12.62 8.85
CA PHE A 106 5.51 13.00 7.43
C PHE A 106 4.97 14.43 7.19
N SER A 107 3.93 14.83 7.94
CA SER A 107 3.41 16.19 7.91
C SER A 107 4.44 17.20 8.40
N LYS A 108 5.11 16.94 9.55
CA LYS A 108 6.15 17.81 10.12
C LYS A 108 7.37 17.97 9.20
N GLU A 109 7.81 16.88 8.58
CA GLU A 109 8.96 16.86 7.67
C GLU A 109 8.64 17.42 6.26
N ASN A 110 7.37 17.80 6.03
CA ASN A 110 6.85 18.32 4.76
C ASN A 110 7.24 17.45 3.55
N ILE A 111 7.02 16.14 3.68
CA ILE A 111 7.39 15.19 2.63
C ILE A 111 6.46 15.37 1.42
N LYS A 112 7.05 15.80 0.30
CA LYS A 112 6.34 16.01 -0.96
C LYS A 112 5.98 14.67 -1.61
N ARG A 113 4.89 14.67 -2.40
CA ARG A 113 4.44 13.55 -3.25
C ARG A 113 3.97 12.31 -2.48
N ILE A 114 3.55 12.49 -1.23
CA ILE A 114 2.83 11.49 -0.46
C ILE A 114 1.41 12.00 -0.22
N LYS A 115 0.43 11.10 -0.29
CA LYS A 115 -0.97 11.38 -0.03
C LYS A 115 -1.43 10.50 1.15
N PRO A 116 -1.26 10.97 2.40
CA PRO A 116 -1.85 10.28 3.55
C PRO A 116 -3.37 10.32 3.41
N ILE A 117 -4.01 9.17 3.56
CA ILE A 117 -5.46 9.01 3.44
C ILE A 117 -5.94 8.26 4.69
N LYS A 118 -7.06 8.69 5.26
CA LYS A 118 -7.66 7.96 6.39
C LYS A 118 -8.19 6.60 5.91
N LEU A 119 -8.11 5.60 6.79
CA LEU A 119 -8.45 4.22 6.44
C LEU A 119 -9.90 4.05 5.97
N ASP A 120 -10.83 4.82 6.50
CA ASP A 120 -12.25 4.84 6.16
C ASP A 120 -12.54 5.49 4.80
N GLU A 121 -11.63 6.32 4.29
CA GLU A 121 -11.77 7.05 3.02
C GLU A 121 -10.98 6.40 1.87
N VAL A 122 -10.11 5.43 2.17
CA VAL A 122 -9.11 4.90 1.22
C VAL A 122 -9.74 4.31 -0.05
N LEU A 123 -10.87 3.62 0.05
CA LEU A 123 -11.54 3.01 -1.10
C LEU A 123 -12.08 4.09 -2.05
N ASN A 124 -12.67 5.16 -1.51
CA ASN A 124 -13.20 6.25 -2.33
C ASN A 124 -12.07 6.94 -3.10
N HIS A 125 -10.93 7.17 -2.45
CA HIS A 125 -9.74 7.71 -3.10
C HIS A 125 -9.17 6.77 -4.16
N TYR A 126 -9.09 5.47 -3.87
CA TYR A 126 -8.69 4.47 -4.86
C TYR A 126 -9.60 4.52 -6.10
N CYS A 127 -10.92 4.53 -5.89
CA CYS A 127 -11.90 4.61 -6.97
C CYS A 127 -11.75 5.87 -7.82
N ALA A 128 -11.50 7.02 -7.20
CA ALA A 128 -11.25 8.27 -7.91
C ALA A 128 -9.92 8.26 -8.68
N ASP A 129 -8.83 7.85 -8.03
CA ASP A 129 -7.47 7.89 -8.59
C ASP A 129 -7.32 6.90 -9.77
N PHE A 130 -7.97 5.73 -9.68
CA PHE A 130 -7.88 4.65 -10.68
C PHE A 130 -9.11 4.53 -11.58
N ARG A 131 -10.08 5.46 -11.48
CA ARG A 131 -11.36 5.41 -12.22
C ARG A 131 -12.10 4.07 -12.06
N HIS A 132 -12.05 3.50 -10.87
CA HIS A 132 -12.67 2.21 -10.56
C HIS A 132 -14.11 2.43 -10.06
N GLY A 133 -15.10 2.01 -10.86
CA GLY A 133 -16.51 2.18 -10.51
C GLY A 133 -17.01 1.06 -9.59
N ILE A 134 -17.29 1.38 -8.32
CA ILE A 134 -17.80 0.40 -7.34
C ILE A 134 -19.05 -0.31 -7.88
N LYS A 135 -20.05 0.44 -8.36
CA LYS A 135 -21.32 -0.14 -8.84
C LYS A 135 -21.21 -0.89 -10.17
N THR A 136 -20.25 -0.54 -11.02
CA THR A 136 -20.07 -1.16 -12.34
C THR A 136 -19.25 -2.44 -12.26
N ASN A 137 -18.33 -2.50 -11.28
CA ASN A 137 -17.31 -3.54 -11.20
C ASN A 137 -17.63 -4.59 -10.13
N ILE A 138 -18.81 -4.57 -9.50
CA ILE A 138 -19.23 -5.65 -8.59
C ILE A 138 -19.48 -6.92 -9.39
N LYS A 139 -18.92 -8.04 -8.92
CA LYS A 139 -19.15 -9.35 -9.54
C LYS A 139 -20.64 -9.71 -9.47
N LYS A 140 -21.33 -9.63 -10.59
CA LYS A 140 -22.73 -10.05 -10.69
C LYS A 140 -22.82 -11.57 -10.47
N GLY A 141 -23.67 -11.98 -9.54
CA GLY A 141 -23.99 -13.40 -9.35
C GLY A 141 -24.52 -14.00 -10.66
N LYS A 142 -24.06 -15.19 -11.03
CA LYS A 142 -24.66 -15.92 -12.15
C LYS A 142 -26.09 -16.30 -11.77
N ILE A 143 -27.07 -15.58 -12.29
CA ILE A 143 -28.46 -16.00 -12.23
C ILE A 143 -28.55 -17.24 -13.14
N LYS A 144 -28.92 -18.39 -12.58
CA LYS A 144 -29.34 -19.53 -13.41
C LYS A 144 -30.61 -19.07 -14.12
N LEU A 145 -30.55 -18.98 -15.45
CA LEU A 145 -31.76 -18.84 -16.26
C LEU A 145 -32.64 -20.08 -16.02
N PRO A 146 -33.98 -19.92 -15.99
CA PRO A 146 -34.92 -21.03 -15.82
C PRO A 146 -34.67 -22.17 -16.80
#